data_AF-A0A174CIA6-F1
#
_entry.id   AF-A0A174CIA6-F1
#
_cell.length_a   1.000
_cell.length_b   1.000
_cell.length_c   1.000
_cell.angle_alpha   90.00
_cell.angle_beta   90.00
_cell.angle_gamma   90.00
#
_symmetry.space_group_name_H-M   'P 1'
#
loop_
_entity.id
_entity.type
_entity.pdbx_description
1 polymer ?
#
loop_
_entity_poly.entity_id
_entity_poly.type
_entity_poly.pdbx_seq_one_letter_code
_entity_poly.pdbx_strand_id
1 'polypeptide(L)'
;MKEIFRRYPIGIQNFEDLRNNNCVYIDKTALIYQLTHTDKVYFLSRPRRFGKSLLVSTLEAYFSGKKELFEGLAMEQLEKEWTVYPVLHIDFLVS
;
A
#
# COMPACT_ATOMS: atom_id res chain seq x y z
N MET A 1 16.54 -1.29 25.39
CA MET A 1 15.79 -1.05 24.14
C MET A 1 14.50 -0.33 24.49
N LYS A 2 14.21 0.81 23.86
CA LYS A 2 12.93 1.51 24.05
C LYS A 2 11.88 0.68 23.30
N GLU A 3 10.88 0.11 23.97
CA GLU A 3 9.78 -0.54 23.27
C GLU A 3 9.08 0.49 22.39
N ILE A 4 9.11 0.27 21.08
CA ILE A 4 8.39 1.11 20.12
C ILE A 4 6.96 0.58 20.08
N PHE A 5 6.11 1.14 20.94
CA PHE A 5 4.69 0.80 20.96
C PHE A 5 4.01 1.38 19.71
N ARG A 6 3.77 0.55 18.70
CA ARG A 6 3.06 0.94 17.47
C ARG A 6 1.55 0.83 17.69
N ARG A 7 0.81 1.83 17.22
CA ARG A 7 -0.66 1.85 17.32
C ARG A 7 -1.27 0.92 16.30
N TYR A 8 -2.33 0.20 16.65
CA TYR A 8 -3.16 -0.49 15.66
C TYR A 8 -3.85 0.54 14.75
N PRO A 9 -3.90 0.32 13.42
CA PRO A 9 -4.48 1.26 12.46
C PRO A 9 -6.02 1.19 12.45
N ILE A 10 -6.67 1.42 13.60
CA ILE A 10 -8.14 1.37 13.71
C ILE A 10 -8.73 2.55 12.92
N GLY A 11 -9.52 2.24 11.89
CA GLY A 11 -10.15 3.24 11.03
C GLY A 11 -9.24 3.83 9.96
N ILE A 12 -7.93 3.53 9.97
CA ILE A 12 -6.98 3.99 8.95
C ILE A 12 -7.00 3.01 7.78
N GLN A 13 -7.32 3.53 6.59
CA GLN A 13 -7.40 2.74 5.36
C GLN A 13 -6.49 3.26 4.25
N ASN A 14 -5.80 4.37 4.49
CA ASN A 14 -4.83 4.95 3.56
C ASN A 14 -3.41 4.51 3.98
N PHE A 15 -2.63 4.06 3.01
CA PHE A 15 -1.28 3.56 3.23
C PHE A 15 -0.32 4.64 3.73
N GLU A 16 -0.34 5.82 3.13
CA GLU A 16 0.50 6.94 3.54
C GLU A 16 0.20 7.38 4.97
N ASP A 17 -1.08 7.53 5.33
CA ASP A 17 -1.49 7.81 6.71
C ASP A 17 -1.00 6.73 7.67
N LEU A 18 -1.10 5.46 7.29
CA LEU A 18 -0.66 4.33 8.12
C LEU A 18 0.84 4.40 8.39
N ARG A 19 1.64 4.71 7.35
CA ARG A 19 3.11 4.82 7.45
C ARG A 19 3.52 6.04 8.26
N ASN A 20 2.94 7.21 7.99
CA ASN A 20 3.23 8.47 8.69
C ASN A 20 2.83 8.44 10.17
N ASN A 21 1.77 7.71 10.53
CA ASN A 21 1.33 7.59 11.93
C ASN A 21 2.06 6.51 12.74
N ASN A 22 3.09 5.87 12.17
CA ASN A 22 3.86 4.77 12.75
C ASN A 22 2.95 3.64 13.29
N CYS A 23 1.92 3.31 12.51
CA CYS A 23 0.99 2.25 12.86
C CYS A 23 1.59 0.86 12.57
N VAL A 24 1.03 -0.17 13.20
CA VAL A 24 1.32 -1.55 12.83
C VAL A 24 0.89 -1.78 11.39
N TYR A 25 1.84 -2.19 10.55
CA TYR A 25 1.63 -2.61 9.17
C TYR A 25 2.08 -4.05 9.00
N ILE A 26 1.22 -4.90 8.43
CA ILE A 26 1.63 -6.24 8.00
C ILE A 26 2.15 -6.12 6.58
N ASP A 27 3.46 -6.26 6.43
CA ASP A 27 4.09 -6.11 5.13
C ASP A 27 3.66 -7.22 4.16
N LYS A 28 3.00 -6.82 3.08
CA LYS A 28 2.64 -7.67 1.93
C LYS A 28 3.19 -7.11 0.62
N THR A 29 4.12 -6.16 0.69
CA THR A 29 4.57 -5.40 -0.47
C THR A 29 5.35 -6.25 -1.47
N ALA A 30 5.94 -7.38 -1.05
CA ALA A 30 6.48 -8.38 -1.97
C ALA A 30 5.41 -9.00 -2.89
N LEU A 31 4.22 -9.29 -2.35
CA LEU A 31 3.10 -9.79 -3.16
C LEU A 31 2.59 -8.69 -4.09
N ILE A 32 2.52 -7.45 -3.60
CA ILE A 32 2.13 -6.30 -4.43
C ILE A 32 3.10 -6.15 -5.61
N TYR A 33 4.41 -6.24 -5.37
CA TYR A 33 5.42 -6.21 -6.43
C TYR A 33 5.18 -7.31 -7.47
N GLN A 34 4.91 -8.54 -7.05
CA GLN A 34 4.57 -9.62 -7.98
C GLN A 34 3.30 -9.32 -8.78
N LEU A 35 2.27 -8.74 -8.16
CA LEU A 35 1.03 -8.36 -8.85
C LEU A 35 1.31 -7.31 -9.94
N THR A 36 2.16 -6.31 -9.68
CA THR A 36 2.47 -5.24 -10.63
C THR A 36 3.37 -5.66 -11.79
N HIS A 37 4.04 -6.82 -11.68
CA HIS A 37 4.97 -7.34 -12.68
C HIS A 37 4.41 -8.53 -13.46
N THR A 38 3.08 -8.59 -13.62
CA THR A 38 2.42 -9.60 -14.45
C THR A 38 1.52 -8.93 -15.47
N ASP A 39 1.32 -9.59 -16.61
CA ASP A 39 0.49 -9.07 -17.70
C ASP A 39 -1.00 -9.48 -17.58
N LYS A 40 -1.47 -9.77 -16.36
CA LYS A 40 -2.80 -10.32 -16.11
C LYS A 40 -3.71 -9.33 -15.40
N VAL A 41 -4.98 -9.34 -15.81
CA VAL A 41 -6.04 -8.60 -15.11
C VAL A 41 -6.36 -9.30 -13.79
N TYR A 42 -6.32 -8.55 -12.69
CA TYR A 42 -6.69 -9.03 -11.36
C TYR A 42 -8.11 -8.60 -10.97
N PHE A 43 -8.91 -9.57 -10.54
CA PHE A 43 -10.19 -9.31 -9.89
C PHE A 43 -10.07 -9.45 -8.38
N LEU A 44 -10.12 -8.33 -7.66
CA LEU A 44 -10.14 -8.32 -6.21
C LEU A 44 -11.59 -8.48 -5.73
N SER A 45 -11.96 -9.69 -5.32
CA SER A 45 -13.31 -10.01 -4.87
C SER A 45 -13.78 -9.13 -3.70
N ARG A 46 -15.10 -9.03 -3.46
CA ARG A 46 -15.74 -8.13 -2.47
C ARG A 46 -15.99 -8.71 -1.05
N PRO A 47 -15.09 -9.47 -0.38
CA PRO A 47 -15.27 -9.69 1.05
C PRO A 47 -15.18 -8.36 1.81
N ARG A 48 -16.15 -8.10 2.70
CA ARG A 48 -16.20 -6.88 3.51
C ARG A 48 -15.00 -6.85 4.47
N ARG A 49 -14.39 -5.67 4.66
CA ARG A 49 -13.23 -5.43 5.57
C ARG A 49 -11.94 -6.21 5.23
N PHE A 50 -11.80 -6.70 4.00
CA PHE A 50 -10.59 -7.44 3.59
C PHE A 50 -9.35 -6.55 3.31
N GLY A 51 -9.43 -5.23 3.52
CA GLY A 51 -8.28 -4.33 3.31
C GLY A 51 -8.04 -3.92 1.85
N LYS A 52 -9.08 -3.99 1.00
CA LYS A 52 -8.98 -3.54 -0.41
C LYS A 52 -8.58 -2.07 -0.54
N SER A 53 -9.17 -1.17 0.25
CA SER A 53 -8.84 0.25 0.21
C SER A 53 -7.36 0.49 0.55
N LEU A 54 -6.84 -0.20 1.56
CA LEU A 54 -5.43 -0.13 1.93
C LEU A 54 -4.54 -0.60 0.77
N LEU A 55 -4.87 -1.74 0.15
CA LEU A 55 -4.14 -2.24 -1.02
C LEU A 55 -4.13 -1.24 -2.19
N VAL A 56 -5.29 -0.65 -2.53
CA VAL A 56 -5.39 0.36 -3.61
C VAL A 56 -4.53 1.57 -3.28
N SER A 57 -4.60 2.09 -2.05
CA SER A 57 -3.75 3.23 -1.64
C SER A 57 -2.25 2.90 -1.60
N THR A 58 -1.88 1.64 -1.34
CA THR A 58 -0.48 1.18 -1.45
C THR A 58 -0.02 1.16 -2.90
N LEU A 59 -0.86 0.68 -3.83
CA LEU A 59 -0.58 0.71 -5.27
C LEU A 59 -0.45 2.15 -5.78
N GLU A 60 -1.34 3.05 -5.36
CA GLU A 60 -1.26 4.47 -5.67
C GLU A 60 0.05 5.08 -5.20
N ALA A 61 0.46 4.83 -3.96
CA ALA A 61 1.73 5.31 -3.42
C ALA A 61 2.94 4.75 -4.20
N TYR A 62 2.90 3.47 -4.56
CA TYR A 62 3.95 2.81 -5.34
C TYR A 62 4.08 3.43 -6.74
N PHE A 63 3.00 3.47 -7.52
CA PHE A 63 3.03 4.02 -8.88
C PHE A 63 3.29 5.53 -8.92
N SER A 64 2.95 6.27 -7.85
CA SER A 64 3.30 7.69 -7.73
C SER A 64 4.77 7.92 -7.31
N GLY A 65 5.55 6.85 -7.08
CA GLY A 65 6.97 6.94 -6.73
C GLY A 65 7.27 7.41 -5.30
N LYS A 66 6.34 7.24 -4.35
CA LYS A 66 6.52 7.63 -2.93
C LYS A 66 7.43 6.66 -2.17
N LYS A 67 8.69 6.54 -2.60
CA LYS A 67 9.67 5.55 -2.13
C LYS A 67 9.83 5.51 -0.61
N GLU A 68 9.85 6.66 0.03
CA GLU A 68 10.00 6.84 1.47
C GLU A 68 8.95 6.09 2.28
N LEU A 69 7.74 5.90 1.75
CA LEU A 69 6.69 5.14 2.43
C LEU A 69 7.00 3.65 2.50
N PHE A 70 7.91 3.15 1.67
CA PHE A 70 8.28 1.74 1.59
C PHE A 70 9.54 1.37 2.38
N GLU A 71 10.18 2.31 3.07
CA GLU A 71 11.36 2.05 3.89
C GLU A 71 11.11 0.94 4.92
N GLY A 72 12.01 -0.05 4.95
CA GLY A 72 11.92 -1.22 5.82
C GLY A 72 10.85 -2.23 5.42
N LEU A 73 10.27 -2.12 4.21
CA LEU A 73 9.35 -3.09 3.62
C LEU A 73 10.04 -3.87 2.50
N ALA A 74 9.50 -5.04 2.14
CA ALA A 74 10.08 -5.89 1.11
C ALA A 74 10.21 -5.19 -0.27
N MET A 75 9.25 -4.33 -0.62
CA MET A 75 9.28 -3.58 -1.89
C MET A 75 10.44 -2.59 -2.00
N GLU A 76 10.99 -2.08 -0.89
CA GLU A 76 12.23 -1.27 -0.92
C GLU A 76 13.39 -2.02 -1.58
N GLN A 77 13.49 -3.32 -1.32
CA GLN A 77 14.56 -4.14 -1.87
C GLN A 77 14.25 -4.67 -3.28
N LEU A 78 12.98 -4.85 -3.62
CA LEU A 78 12.55 -5.39 -4.92
C LEU A 78 12.52 -4.31 -6.01
N GLU A 79 12.00 -3.12 -5.70
CA GLU A 79 11.89 -2.02 -6.66
C GLU A 79 13.21 -1.24 -6.77
N LYS A 80 13.74 -1.11 -7.99
CA LYS A 80 15.02 -0.46 -8.27
C LYS A 80 14.87 0.85 -9.03
N GLU A 81 13.92 0.91 -9.94
CA GLU A 81 13.77 2.03 -10.86
C GLU A 81 12.92 3.15 -10.25
N TRP A 82 11.92 2.80 -9.42
CA TRP A 82 11.00 3.77 -8.80
C TRP A 82 10.40 4.74 -9.84
N THR A 83 10.01 4.19 -10.99
CA THR A 83 9.41 4.98 -12.08
C THR A 83 8.10 5.61 -11.62
N VAL A 84 7.93 6.91 -11.92
CA VAL A 84 6.73 7.67 -11.57
C VAL A 84 5.72 7.59 -12.71
N TYR A 85 4.49 7.22 -12.38
CA TYR A 85 3.37 7.16 -13.31
C TYR A 85 2.27 8.15 -12.89
N PRO A 86 1.52 8.73 -13.84
CA PRO A 86 0.29 9.42 -13.52
C PRO A 86 -0.74 8.40 -13.00
N VAL A 87 -1.22 8.58 -11.78
CA VAL A 87 -2.23 7.70 -11.17
C VAL A 87 -3.61 8.34 -11.26
N LEU A 88 -4.57 7.61 -11.83
CA LEU A 88 -5.98 7.99 -11.85
C LEU A 88 -6.74 7.13 -10.83
N HIS A 89 -7.17 7.73 -9.73
CA HIS A 89 -8.03 7.08 -8.75
C HIS A 89 -9.49 7.50 -9.00
N ILE A 90 -10.34 6.52 -9.31
CA ILE A 90 -11.76 6.74 -9.58
C ILE A 90 -12.56 6.12 -8.43
N ASP A 91 -13.28 6.97 -7.71
CA ASP A 91 -14.24 6.55 -6.70
C ASP A 91 -15.66 6.77 -7.21
N PHE A 92 -16.51 5.73 -7.06
CA PHE A 92 -17.92 5.76 -7.44
C PHE A 92 -18.85 5.77 -6.23
N LEU A 93 -18.30 5.91 -5.02
CA LEU A 93 -19.10 6.14 -3.84
C LEU A 93 -19.83 7.47 -3.99
N VAL A 94 -21.16 7.39 -4.11
CA VAL A 94 -22.03 8.55 -3.94
C VAL A 94 -22.17 8.74 -2.43
N SER A 95 -21.61 9.85 -1.93
CA SER A 95 -21.74 10.29 -0.53
C SER A 95 -23.17 10.65 -0.16
#